data_AF-A0A8K0XCS8-F1
#
_entry.id   AF-A0A8K0XCS8-F1
#
_cell.length_a   1.000
_cell.length_b   1.000
_cell.length_c   1.000
_cell.angle_alpha   90.00
_cell.angle_beta   90.00
_cell.angle_gamma   90.00
#
_symmetry.space_group_name_H-M   'P 1'
#
loop_
_entity.id
_entity.type
_entity.pdbx_description
1 polymer ?
#
loop_
_entity_poly.entity_id
_entity_poly.type
_entity_poly.pdbx_seq_one_letter_code
_entity_poly.pdbx_strand_id
1 'polypeptide(L)'
;MYLLDVWMNHHTWHSTHLLRVECSQYPSLPPGVLVLEYSLRSVDSAYPVVVMVTPALPDDVRDILTRRGISMGLHTWPSHDARFADTWTKLRHMDELMELTLPKNHIAAAHVCACNPRKLPQYPADCLVVLNPSAEPQMLFTIIFTRPPLIPTWSFSDQDLLSDFFKAGWQPLPWCYNVLKTLMLIHKPLWRDEEIRCLRYILADKPWQARVPENGKGNYGRRWWNGLAQLDTEMQESNEDWKVILANVVPE
;
A
#
# COMPACT_ATOMS: atom_id res chain seq x y z
N MET A 1 -6.86 -8.25 6.06
CA MET A 1 -5.83 -8.32 5.00
C MET A 1 -5.23 -6.92 4.87
N TYR A 2 -4.04 -6.64 5.42
CA TYR A 2 -3.45 -5.30 5.27
C TYR A 2 -2.84 -5.18 3.86
N LEU A 3 -3.38 -4.28 3.03
CA LEU A 3 -2.69 -3.78 1.85
C LEU A 3 -1.95 -2.51 2.24
N LEU A 4 -0.63 -2.54 2.17
CA LEU A 4 0.19 -1.33 2.15
C LEU A 4 0.49 -1.08 0.67
N ASP A 5 -0.19 -0.11 0.08
CA ASP A 5 0.05 0.34 -1.29
C ASP A 5 0.75 1.71 -1.23
N VAL A 6 1.76 1.92 -2.08
CA VAL A 6 2.70 3.06 -2.04
C VAL A 6 2.73 3.76 -3.41
N TRP A 7 2.73 5.10 -3.45
CA TRP A 7 2.43 5.93 -4.64
C TRP A 7 3.18 7.32 -4.61
N MET A 8 3.66 7.92 -5.73
CA MET A 8 4.76 8.97 -5.85
C MET A 8 4.82 10.01 -7.10
N ASN A 9 4.58 11.35 -7.05
CA ASN A 9 4.52 12.39 -8.18
C ASN A 9 5.52 13.63 -8.34
N HIS A 10 5.72 14.30 -9.47
CA HIS A 10 6.30 15.67 -9.56
C HIS A 10 5.66 16.67 -10.61
N HIS A 11 5.67 17.95 -10.21
CA HIS A 11 5.34 19.22 -10.91
C HIS A 11 3.96 19.42 -11.59
N THR A 12 3.10 20.38 -11.18
CA THR A 12 3.35 21.83 -10.96
C THR A 12 2.66 22.47 -9.73
N TRP A 13 3.46 23.14 -8.89
CA TRP A 13 3.31 24.35 -8.05
C TRP A 13 2.03 24.81 -7.33
N HIS A 14 0.84 24.24 -7.51
CA HIS A 14 -0.32 24.56 -6.65
C HIS A 14 -1.26 23.35 -6.57
N SER A 15 -0.94 22.35 -5.76
CA SER A 15 -1.84 21.33 -5.15
C SER A 15 -0.98 20.28 -4.44
N THR A 16 -1.40 19.82 -3.27
CA THR A 16 -0.63 18.98 -2.33
C THR A 16 -0.32 17.59 -2.90
N HIS A 17 0.96 17.22 -3.04
CA HIS A 17 1.41 15.90 -3.53
C HIS A 17 1.48 14.92 -2.34
N LEU A 18 0.91 13.72 -2.41
CA LEU A 18 0.65 12.87 -1.22
C LEU A 18 0.85 11.37 -1.49
N LEU A 19 1.56 10.65 -0.62
CA LEU A 19 1.66 9.18 -0.61
C LEU A 19 0.58 8.58 0.28
N ARG A 20 -0.41 7.90 -0.30
CA ARG A 20 -1.57 7.44 0.47
C ARG A 20 -1.41 6.02 0.99
N VAL A 21 -1.62 5.83 2.29
CA VAL A 21 -1.63 4.53 2.97
C VAL A 21 -3.00 4.33 3.58
N GLU A 22 -3.68 3.24 3.24
CA GLU A 22 -4.96 2.96 3.85
C GLU A 22 -4.77 2.24 5.19
N CYS A 23 -5.53 2.68 6.19
CA CYS A 23 -5.70 2.00 7.46
C CYS A 23 -7.14 1.46 7.52
N SER A 24 -7.40 0.33 6.85
CA SER A 24 -8.76 -0.23 6.77
C SER A 24 -9.14 -0.99 8.05
N GLN A 25 -10.41 -0.84 8.44
CA GLN A 25 -11.28 -1.64 9.35
C GLN A 25 -10.78 -2.11 10.73
N TYR A 26 -9.50 -1.94 11.07
CA TYR A 26 -8.95 -2.41 12.35
C TYR A 26 -8.78 -1.25 13.34
N PRO A 27 -9.04 -1.48 14.64
CA PRO A 27 -8.99 -0.46 15.67
C PRO A 27 -7.55 -0.09 16.06
N SER A 28 -6.56 -0.26 15.18
CA SER A 28 -5.18 0.06 15.49
C SER A 28 -4.41 0.58 14.30
N LEU A 29 -3.45 1.48 14.57
CA LEU A 29 -2.50 1.92 13.56
C LEU A 29 -1.57 0.76 13.23
N PRO A 30 -1.49 0.31 11.97
CA PRO A 30 -0.47 -0.66 11.59
C PRO A 30 0.89 0.01 11.78
N PRO A 31 1.81 -0.59 12.55
CA PRO A 31 3.20 -0.12 12.66
C PRO A 31 3.87 0.05 11.27
N GLY A 32 3.37 -0.67 10.27
CA GLY A 32 3.72 -0.50 8.86
C GLY A 32 3.53 0.91 8.30
N VAL A 33 2.52 1.66 8.75
CA VAL A 33 2.28 3.05 8.30
C VAL A 33 3.41 3.95 8.76
N LEU A 34 3.81 3.87 10.03
CA LEU A 34 4.86 4.72 10.58
C LEU A 34 6.24 4.35 10.03
N VAL A 35 6.53 3.07 9.86
CA VAL A 35 7.79 2.64 9.21
C VAL A 35 7.85 3.11 7.76
N LEU A 36 6.72 3.11 7.04
CA LEU A 36 6.66 3.64 5.68
C LEU A 36 6.86 5.16 5.65
N GLU A 37 6.18 5.91 6.52
CA GLU A 37 6.36 7.36 6.66
C GLU A 37 7.81 7.72 6.97
N TYR A 38 8.40 7.07 7.98
CA TYR A 38 9.81 7.21 8.29
C TYR A 38 10.70 6.92 7.08
N SER A 39 10.43 5.81 6.36
CA SER A 39 11.24 5.41 5.21
C SER A 39 11.22 6.46 4.10
N LEU A 40 10.06 7.06 3.82
CA LEU A 40 9.91 8.11 2.81
C LEU A 40 10.62 9.39 3.23
N ARG A 41 10.48 9.78 4.50
CA ARG A 41 11.16 10.95 5.04
C ARG A 41 12.68 10.77 5.03
N SER A 42 13.18 9.55 5.30
CA SER A 42 14.62 9.24 5.31
C SER A 42 15.31 9.35 3.95
N VAL A 43 14.53 9.40 2.87
CA VAL A 43 15.03 9.56 1.49
C VAL A 43 14.61 10.90 0.88
N ASP A 44 14.21 11.86 1.72
CA ASP A 44 13.72 13.18 1.30
C ASP A 44 12.63 13.09 0.21
N SER A 45 11.70 12.14 0.39
CA SER A 45 10.60 11.93 -0.54
C SER A 45 9.80 13.22 -0.71
N ALA A 46 9.56 13.60 -1.97
CA ALA A 46 8.64 14.68 -2.32
C ALA A 46 7.16 14.36 -1.97
N TYR A 47 6.87 13.13 -1.52
CA TYR A 47 5.54 12.65 -1.17
C TYR A 47 5.39 12.46 0.34
N PRO A 48 4.78 13.43 1.03
CA PRO A 48 4.32 13.22 2.40
C PRO A 48 3.27 12.12 2.48
N VAL A 49 3.27 11.36 3.57
CA VAL A 49 2.27 10.31 3.78
C VAL A 49 0.91 10.92 4.15
N VAL A 50 -0.14 10.37 3.54
CA VAL A 50 -1.54 10.56 3.93
C VAL A 50 -2.12 9.23 4.31
N VAL A 51 -2.83 9.20 5.44
CA VAL A 51 -3.51 7.99 5.87
C VAL A 51 -5.01 8.14 5.59
N MET A 52 -5.57 7.22 4.80
CA MET A 52 -7.02 7.12 4.67
C MET A 52 -7.55 6.33 5.86
N VAL A 53 -8.41 6.97 6.66
CA VAL A 53 -8.89 6.44 7.94
C VAL A 53 -10.41 6.29 7.95
N THR A 54 -10.89 5.31 8.72
CA THR A 54 -12.32 5.14 8.97
C THR A 54 -12.71 5.79 10.30
N PRO A 55 -14.01 6.06 10.55
CA PRO A 55 -14.49 6.51 11.86
C PRO A 55 -14.14 5.55 13.01
N ALA A 56 -13.84 4.28 12.72
CA ALA A 56 -13.48 3.28 13.72
C ALA A 56 -12.03 3.40 14.26
N LEU A 57 -11.19 4.23 13.64
CA LEU A 57 -9.83 4.45 14.13
C LEU A 57 -9.87 5.18 15.49
N PRO A 58 -9.20 4.68 16.55
CA PRO A 58 -9.17 5.33 17.86
C PRO A 58 -8.60 6.75 17.85
N ASP A 59 -9.04 7.59 18.79
CA ASP A 59 -8.62 8.99 18.86
C ASP A 59 -7.15 9.15 19.30
N ASP A 60 -6.65 8.30 20.18
CA ASP A 60 -5.23 8.27 20.57
C ASP A 60 -4.32 7.99 19.37
N VAL A 61 -4.76 7.11 18.46
CA VAL A 61 -4.07 6.84 17.20
C VAL A 61 -4.14 8.04 16.24
N ARG A 62 -5.29 8.70 16.12
CA ARG A 62 -5.44 9.91 15.29
C ARG A 62 -4.56 11.05 15.79
N ASP A 63 -4.45 11.17 17.10
CA ASP A 63 -3.62 12.15 17.78
C ASP A 63 -2.13 11.91 17.49
N ILE A 64 -1.67 10.64 17.50
CA ILE A 64 -0.31 10.26 17.10
C ILE A 64 -0.04 10.67 15.65
N LEU A 65 -0.94 10.37 14.73
CA LEU A 65 -0.81 10.75 13.31
C LEU A 65 -0.71 12.27 13.16
N THR A 66 -1.56 13.02 13.88
CA THR A 66 -1.60 14.49 13.86
C THR A 66 -0.30 15.09 14.42
N ARG A 67 0.19 14.60 15.57
CA ARG A 67 1.47 15.05 16.16
C ARG A 67 2.66 14.81 15.24
N ARG A 68 2.63 13.73 14.47
CA ARG A 68 3.66 13.42 13.46
C ARG A 68 3.51 14.22 12.16
N GLY A 69 2.50 15.07 12.03
CA GLY A 69 2.21 15.83 10.82
C GLY A 69 1.69 14.97 9.67
N ILE A 70 1.21 13.75 9.96
CA ILE A 70 0.65 12.85 8.96
C ILE A 70 -0.79 13.26 8.67
N SER A 71 -1.04 13.64 7.43
CA SER A 71 -2.37 14.08 7.00
C SER A 71 -3.34 12.89 6.96
N MET A 72 -4.59 13.12 7.37
CA MET A 72 -5.62 12.08 7.39
C MET A 72 -6.78 12.43 6.46
N GLY A 73 -7.24 11.46 5.68
CA GLY A 73 -8.48 11.54 4.90
C GLY A 73 -9.55 10.67 5.53
N LEU A 74 -10.65 11.26 6.01
CA LEU A 74 -11.78 10.52 6.58
C LEU A 74 -12.72 10.03 5.48
N HIS A 75 -13.20 8.79 5.62
CA HIS A 75 -14.12 8.22 4.64
C HIS A 75 -15.21 7.32 5.21
N THR A 76 -16.41 7.43 4.63
CA THR A 76 -17.54 6.52 4.82
C THR A 76 -18.21 6.29 3.46
N TRP A 77 -18.32 5.04 3.01
CA TRP A 77 -19.16 4.68 1.86
C TRP A 77 -20.20 3.64 2.24
N PRO A 78 -21.46 3.83 1.82
CA PRO A 78 -22.43 2.75 1.78
C PRO A 78 -22.06 1.84 0.61
N SER A 79 -21.32 0.78 0.86
CA SER A 79 -21.09 -0.23 -0.18
C SER A 79 -22.30 -1.15 -0.27
N HIS A 80 -22.86 -1.31 -1.47
CA HIS A 80 -23.89 -2.32 -1.74
C HIS A 80 -23.35 -3.76 -1.65
N ASP A 81 -22.01 -3.92 -1.71
CA ASP A 81 -21.30 -5.18 -1.51
C ASP A 81 -20.14 -4.96 -0.53
N ALA A 82 -20.19 -5.62 0.63
CA ALA A 82 -19.21 -5.46 1.70
C ALA A 82 -17.75 -5.75 1.25
N ARG A 83 -17.55 -6.54 0.19
CA ARG A 83 -16.22 -6.84 -0.36
C ARG A 83 -15.52 -5.61 -0.95
N PHE A 84 -16.26 -4.58 -1.34
CA PHE A 84 -15.72 -3.35 -1.90
C PHE A 84 -15.58 -2.20 -0.88
N ALA A 85 -15.92 -2.43 0.39
CA ALA A 85 -15.85 -1.38 1.41
C ALA A 85 -14.45 -0.73 1.47
N ASP A 86 -13.40 -1.55 1.41
CA ASP A 86 -12.01 -1.08 1.37
C ASP A 86 -11.65 -0.53 -0.01
N THR A 87 -12.12 -1.18 -1.09
CA THR A 87 -11.87 -0.76 -2.48
C THR A 87 -12.26 0.69 -2.73
N TRP A 88 -13.43 1.13 -2.27
CA TRP A 88 -13.87 2.51 -2.51
C TRP A 88 -13.08 3.55 -1.74
N THR A 89 -12.59 3.20 -0.56
CA THR A 89 -11.71 4.06 0.23
C THR A 89 -10.37 4.25 -0.49
N LYS A 90 -9.88 3.21 -1.20
CA LYS A 90 -8.66 3.29 -2.02
C LYS A 90 -8.84 4.16 -3.26
N LEU A 91 -9.94 3.97 -4.01
CA LEU A 91 -10.10 4.51 -5.36
C LEU A 91 -10.36 6.01 -5.44
N ARG A 92 -10.95 6.63 -4.41
CA ARG A 92 -11.45 8.02 -4.48
C ARG A 92 -10.36 9.09 -4.68
N HIS A 93 -9.10 8.75 -4.45
CA HIS A 93 -8.01 9.73 -4.46
C HIS A 93 -6.75 9.26 -5.18
N MET A 94 -6.90 8.37 -6.16
CA MET A 94 -5.77 7.85 -6.91
C MET A 94 -5.27 8.81 -8.00
N ASP A 95 -6.07 9.79 -8.42
CA ASP A 95 -5.87 10.56 -9.66
C ASP A 95 -4.70 11.58 -9.61
N GLU A 96 -4.15 11.88 -8.43
CA GLU A 96 -3.16 12.96 -8.22
C GLU A 96 -1.73 12.45 -7.91
N LEU A 97 -1.53 11.14 -8.00
CA LEU A 97 -0.43 10.47 -7.32
C LEU A 97 0.89 10.38 -8.11
N MET A 98 0.97 10.84 -9.38
CA MET A 98 2.18 10.74 -10.26
C MET A 98 2.34 11.72 -11.42
N GLU A 99 3.59 11.86 -11.89
CA GLU A 99 3.96 12.60 -13.12
C GLU A 99 3.61 11.86 -14.39
N LEU A 100 3.38 10.56 -14.26
CA LEU A 100 3.21 9.69 -15.40
C LEU A 100 1.94 10.13 -16.12
N THR A 101 2.15 10.84 -17.22
CA THR A 101 1.06 11.34 -18.05
C THR A 101 0.43 10.15 -18.73
N LEU A 102 -0.80 9.85 -18.32
CA LEU A 102 -1.56 8.73 -18.83
C LEU A 102 -2.71 9.25 -19.68
N PRO A 103 -2.99 8.61 -20.84
CA PRO A 103 -4.19 8.93 -21.59
C PRO A 103 -5.43 8.68 -20.73
N LYS A 104 -6.57 9.31 -21.04
CA LYS A 104 -7.81 9.08 -20.30
C LYS A 104 -8.16 7.58 -20.22
N ASN A 105 -8.70 7.13 -19.09
CA ASN A 105 -8.99 5.72 -18.80
C ASN A 105 -7.77 4.80 -18.90
N HIS A 106 -6.59 5.28 -18.51
CA HIS A 106 -5.40 4.46 -18.36
C HIS A 106 -4.95 4.41 -16.91
N ILE A 107 -4.16 3.39 -16.61
CA ILE A 107 -3.58 3.13 -15.31
C ILE A 107 -2.15 2.64 -15.50
N ALA A 108 -1.24 3.07 -14.63
CA ALA A 108 0.10 2.50 -14.60
C ALA A 108 0.28 1.61 -13.38
N ALA A 109 0.75 0.39 -13.60
CA ALA A 109 1.00 -0.54 -12.51
C ALA A 109 2.13 -1.54 -12.76
N ALA A 110 2.85 -1.90 -11.70
CA ALA A 110 3.88 -2.94 -11.74
C ALA A 110 3.25 -4.29 -11.44
N HIS A 111 3.53 -5.32 -12.25
CA HIS A 111 3.18 -6.69 -11.93
C HIS A 111 3.85 -7.15 -10.62
N VAL A 112 3.19 -8.05 -9.90
CA VAL A 112 3.79 -8.71 -8.73
C VAL A 112 4.78 -9.81 -9.12
N CYS A 113 4.35 -10.76 -9.94
CA CYS A 113 5.23 -11.63 -10.71
C CYS A 113 4.44 -12.34 -11.80
N ALA A 114 4.77 -12.10 -13.07
CA ALA A 114 4.19 -12.83 -14.20
C ALA A 114 4.49 -14.34 -14.18
N CYS A 115 5.42 -14.77 -13.32
CA CYS A 115 6.02 -16.09 -13.32
C CYS A 115 5.21 -17.16 -12.56
N ASN A 116 4.40 -16.79 -11.55
CA ASN A 116 3.76 -17.66 -10.54
C ASN A 116 4.40 -19.08 -10.37
N PRO A 117 5.71 -19.20 -10.07
CA PRO A 117 6.44 -20.46 -10.17
C PRO A 117 6.04 -21.47 -9.10
N ARG A 118 5.32 -21.01 -8.07
CA ARG A 118 4.82 -21.84 -6.98
C ARG A 118 3.37 -22.29 -7.20
N LYS A 119 2.73 -21.91 -8.32
CA LYS A 119 1.33 -22.22 -8.65
C LYS A 119 0.39 -21.98 -7.46
N LEU A 120 0.65 -20.93 -6.70
CA LEU A 120 -0.11 -20.67 -5.49
C LEU A 120 -1.49 -20.14 -5.90
N PRO A 121 -2.59 -20.81 -5.51
CA PRO A 121 -3.95 -20.43 -5.93
C PRO A 121 -4.32 -19.00 -5.57
N GLN A 122 -3.72 -18.47 -4.50
CA GLN A 122 -3.93 -17.12 -3.99
C GLN A 122 -3.06 -16.03 -4.64
N TYR A 123 -2.20 -16.38 -5.61
CA TYR A 123 -1.41 -15.39 -6.34
C TYR A 123 -2.14 -15.05 -7.66
N PRO A 124 -2.75 -13.87 -7.77
CA PRO A 124 -3.33 -13.44 -9.05
C PRO A 124 -2.21 -13.19 -10.07
N ALA A 125 -2.55 -13.32 -11.36
CA ALA A 125 -1.62 -13.02 -12.47
C ALA A 125 -1.12 -11.57 -12.42
N ASP A 126 -1.93 -10.69 -11.84
CA ASP A 126 -1.71 -9.27 -11.76
C ASP A 126 -1.85 -8.86 -10.30
N CYS A 127 -0.79 -8.35 -9.68
CA CYS A 127 -1.01 -7.43 -8.57
C CYS A 127 -0.42 -6.09 -8.90
N LEU A 128 -1.05 -5.08 -8.32
CA LEU A 128 -1.15 -3.75 -8.89
C LEU A 128 -0.60 -2.75 -7.87
N VAL A 129 0.15 -1.78 -8.35
CA VAL A 129 0.51 -0.54 -7.66
C VAL A 129 0.06 0.56 -8.61
N VAL A 130 -0.96 1.34 -8.29
CA VAL A 130 -1.71 2.14 -9.29
C VAL A 130 -1.24 3.59 -9.35
N LEU A 131 -0.10 3.83 -9.95
CA LEU A 131 0.56 5.12 -9.80
C LEU A 131 -0.33 6.35 -10.21
N ASN A 132 -1.20 6.26 -11.24
CA ASN A 132 -2.21 7.30 -11.55
C ASN A 132 -3.34 6.74 -12.44
N PRO A 133 -4.61 6.65 -12.01
CA PRO A 133 -5.75 6.42 -12.88
C PRO A 133 -6.28 7.75 -13.41
N SER A 134 -6.41 7.87 -14.72
CA SER A 134 -6.96 9.08 -15.37
C SER A 134 -8.50 9.04 -15.50
N ALA A 135 -9.18 8.29 -14.63
CA ALA A 135 -10.61 8.04 -14.69
C ALA A 135 -11.32 8.57 -13.46
N GLU A 136 -12.46 9.21 -13.67
CA GLU A 136 -13.31 9.68 -12.57
C GLU A 136 -13.71 8.50 -11.67
N PRO A 137 -13.52 8.58 -10.34
CA PRO A 137 -13.91 7.52 -9.40
C PRO A 137 -15.36 7.06 -9.54
N GLN A 138 -16.26 7.97 -9.97
CA GLN A 138 -17.64 7.67 -10.29
C GLN A 138 -17.79 6.61 -11.41
N MET A 139 -16.90 6.59 -12.40
CA MET A 139 -16.93 5.61 -13.49
C MET A 139 -16.60 4.21 -12.99
N LEU A 140 -15.62 4.08 -12.08
CA LEU A 140 -15.31 2.79 -11.45
C LEU A 140 -16.51 2.23 -10.68
N PHE A 141 -17.26 3.11 -10.02
CA PHE A 141 -18.51 2.73 -9.32
C PHE A 141 -19.57 2.14 -10.26
N THR A 142 -19.72 2.69 -11.47
CA THR A 142 -20.70 2.19 -12.44
C THR A 142 -20.42 0.77 -12.94
N ILE A 143 -19.18 0.28 -12.82
CA ILE A 143 -18.81 -1.08 -13.23
C ILE A 143 -19.56 -2.13 -12.42
N ILE A 144 -19.74 -1.88 -11.12
CA ILE A 144 -20.43 -2.81 -10.23
C ILE A 144 -21.87 -3.08 -10.70
N PHE A 145 -22.51 -2.09 -11.31
CA PHE A 145 -23.88 -2.21 -11.80
C PHE A 145 -23.97 -2.71 -13.26
N THR A 146 -22.87 -2.62 -14.01
CA THR A 146 -22.84 -2.97 -15.44
C THR A 146 -22.14 -4.29 -15.74
N ARG A 147 -21.41 -4.89 -14.78
CA ARG A 147 -20.77 -6.22 -14.91
C ARG A 147 -21.16 -7.22 -13.80
N PRO A 148 -22.47 -7.46 -13.51
CA PRO A 148 -22.90 -8.37 -12.44
C PRO A 148 -22.31 -9.80 -12.46
N PRO A 149 -22.10 -10.48 -13.61
CA PRO A 149 -21.66 -11.88 -13.59
C PRO A 149 -20.18 -12.07 -13.21
N LEU A 150 -19.35 -11.04 -13.32
CA LEU A 150 -17.92 -11.12 -12.99
C LEU A 150 -17.65 -10.90 -11.50
N ILE A 151 -18.45 -10.06 -10.85
CA ILE A 151 -18.25 -9.63 -9.47
C ILE A 151 -18.21 -10.80 -8.46
N PRO A 152 -19.01 -11.88 -8.57
CA PRO A 152 -18.89 -13.04 -7.70
C PRO A 152 -17.59 -13.84 -7.87
N THR A 153 -16.90 -13.69 -9.01
CA THR A 153 -15.67 -14.44 -9.33
C THR A 153 -14.40 -13.76 -8.79
N TRP A 154 -14.50 -12.48 -8.43
CA TRP A 154 -13.38 -11.68 -7.97
C TRP A 154 -12.93 -12.08 -6.57
N SER A 155 -11.63 -12.34 -6.45
CA SER A 155 -10.96 -12.73 -5.19
C SER A 155 -10.32 -11.52 -4.50
N PHE A 156 -9.99 -10.47 -5.27
CA PHE A 156 -9.36 -9.25 -4.82
C PHE A 156 -10.12 -8.06 -5.40
N SER A 157 -11.15 -7.61 -4.68
CA SER A 157 -12.16 -6.65 -5.17
C SER A 157 -11.59 -5.36 -5.74
N ASP A 158 -10.50 -4.82 -5.20
CA ASP A 158 -9.80 -3.66 -5.73
C ASP A 158 -8.98 -3.98 -6.98
N GLN A 159 -8.17 -5.04 -6.95
CA GLN A 159 -7.29 -5.43 -8.06
C GLN A 159 -8.09 -5.90 -9.27
N ASP A 160 -9.09 -6.75 -9.06
CA ASP A 160 -9.92 -7.31 -10.11
C ASP A 160 -10.76 -6.20 -10.77
N LEU A 161 -11.32 -5.27 -9.99
CA LEU A 161 -12.05 -4.11 -10.51
C LEU A 161 -11.16 -3.22 -11.40
N LEU A 162 -9.96 -2.88 -10.92
CA LEU A 162 -9.02 -2.03 -11.65
C LEU A 162 -8.51 -2.74 -12.91
N SER A 163 -8.19 -4.03 -12.83
CA SER A 163 -7.73 -4.81 -13.97
C SER A 163 -8.82 -4.95 -15.03
N ASP A 164 -10.07 -5.14 -14.62
CA ASP A 164 -11.22 -5.27 -15.51
C ASP A 164 -11.60 -3.94 -16.18
N PHE A 165 -11.52 -2.82 -15.45
CA PHE A 165 -11.79 -1.50 -16.01
C PHE A 165 -10.70 -1.03 -16.98
N PHE A 166 -9.44 -1.11 -16.55
CA PHE A 166 -8.29 -0.56 -17.27
C PHE A 166 -7.61 -1.58 -18.18
N LYS A 167 -8.24 -2.72 -18.47
CA LYS A 167 -7.69 -3.79 -19.31
C LYS A 167 -7.13 -3.29 -20.65
N ALA A 168 -7.77 -2.29 -21.25
CA ALA A 168 -7.35 -1.70 -22.52
C ALA A 168 -6.37 -0.51 -22.38
N GLY A 169 -6.17 -0.01 -21.15
CA GLY A 169 -5.39 1.19 -20.86
C GLY A 169 -4.31 0.95 -19.80
N TRP A 170 -3.82 -0.27 -19.64
CA TRP A 170 -2.79 -0.58 -18.66
C TRP A 170 -1.39 -0.31 -19.21
N GLN A 171 -0.59 0.42 -18.42
CA GLN A 171 0.82 0.67 -18.66
C GLN A 171 1.70 -0.05 -17.61
N PRO A 172 2.65 -0.89 -18.03
CA PRO A 172 3.53 -1.58 -17.10
C PRO A 172 4.54 -0.64 -16.45
N LEU A 173 4.76 -0.82 -15.15
CA LEU A 173 5.84 -0.15 -14.43
C LEU A 173 7.00 -1.10 -14.12
N PRO A 174 8.20 -0.54 -13.88
CA PRO A 174 9.35 -1.34 -13.45
C PRO A 174 9.06 -2.14 -12.18
N TRP A 175 9.53 -3.38 -12.15
CA TRP A 175 9.34 -4.32 -11.02
C TRP A 175 9.83 -3.76 -9.68
N CYS A 176 10.83 -2.87 -9.71
CA CYS A 176 11.44 -2.29 -8.51
C CYS A 176 10.51 -1.40 -7.67
N TYR A 177 9.34 -1.02 -8.21
CA TYR A 177 8.30 -0.26 -7.49
C TYR A 177 7.21 -1.15 -6.85
N ASN A 178 7.28 -2.48 -7.00
CA ASN A 178 6.33 -3.41 -6.39
C ASN A 178 7.00 -4.75 -6.07
N VAL A 179 8.12 -4.71 -5.35
CA VAL A 179 8.98 -5.88 -5.14
C VAL A 179 8.40 -6.78 -4.06
N LEU A 180 8.16 -8.06 -4.36
CA LEU A 180 7.92 -9.05 -3.31
C LEU A 180 9.22 -9.60 -2.75
N LYS A 181 9.27 -9.82 -1.43
CA LYS A 181 10.39 -10.52 -0.78
C LYS A 181 10.66 -11.93 -1.35
N THR A 182 9.69 -12.55 -2.01
CA THR A 182 9.87 -13.87 -2.64
C THR A 182 10.63 -13.80 -3.96
N LEU A 183 10.64 -12.65 -4.66
CA LEU A 183 11.27 -12.52 -5.99
C LEU A 183 12.77 -12.78 -5.94
N MET A 184 13.46 -12.42 -4.86
CA MET A 184 14.89 -12.72 -4.70
C MET A 184 15.20 -14.22 -4.65
N LEU A 185 14.24 -15.05 -4.23
CA LEU A 185 14.44 -16.49 -4.11
C LEU A 185 14.21 -17.18 -5.46
N ILE A 186 13.24 -16.70 -6.23
CA ILE A 186 12.78 -17.32 -7.48
C ILE A 186 13.41 -16.69 -8.73
N HIS A 187 13.92 -15.45 -8.65
CA HIS A 187 14.57 -14.71 -9.74
C HIS A 187 15.98 -14.23 -9.38
N LYS A 188 16.76 -15.06 -8.68
CA LYS A 188 18.14 -14.75 -8.28
C LYS A 188 19.01 -14.11 -9.37
N PRO A 189 18.99 -14.58 -10.65
CA PRO A 189 19.84 -13.97 -11.69
C PRO A 189 19.45 -12.53 -12.05
N LEU A 190 18.18 -12.18 -11.93
CA LEU A 190 17.62 -10.85 -12.26
C LEU A 190 17.63 -9.91 -11.06
N TRP A 191 17.79 -10.44 -9.86
CA TRP A 191 17.68 -9.67 -8.63
C TRP A 191 18.84 -8.70 -8.44
N ARG A 192 18.53 -7.44 -8.13
CA ARG A 192 19.50 -6.37 -7.80
C ARG A 192 19.00 -5.64 -6.56
N ASP A 193 19.74 -5.72 -5.47
CA ASP A 193 19.34 -5.15 -4.16
C ASP A 193 19.25 -3.61 -4.24
N GLU A 194 20.08 -3.01 -5.09
CA GLU A 194 20.27 -1.57 -5.28
C GLU A 194 19.18 -0.91 -6.12
N GLU A 195 18.47 -1.71 -6.93
CA GLU A 195 17.40 -1.22 -7.79
C GLU A 195 16.07 -1.07 -7.05
N ILE A 196 15.91 -1.73 -5.91
CA ILE A 196 14.65 -1.77 -5.15
C ILE A 196 14.27 -0.37 -4.68
N ARG A 197 13.02 0.04 -4.98
CA ARG A 197 12.43 1.31 -4.54
C ARG A 197 11.28 1.09 -3.57
N CYS A 198 10.45 0.09 -3.80
CA CYS A 198 9.34 -0.25 -2.92
C CYS A 198 9.25 -1.78 -2.72
N LEU A 199 9.32 -2.20 -1.46
CA LEU A 199 9.18 -3.58 -1.06
C LEU A 199 7.80 -3.81 -0.43
N ARG A 200 7.04 -4.74 -1.00
CA ARG A 200 5.68 -5.05 -0.57
C ARG A 200 5.65 -6.33 0.26
N TYR A 201 5.15 -6.19 1.49
CA TYR A 201 4.86 -7.31 2.38
C TYR A 201 3.41 -7.77 2.15
N ILE A 202 3.22 -8.70 1.21
CA ILE A 202 1.90 -9.29 0.90
C ILE A 202 1.52 -10.40 1.88
N LEU A 203 0.27 -10.89 1.80
CA LEU A 203 -0.26 -12.01 2.60
C LEU A 203 -0.31 -11.74 4.12
N ALA A 204 -0.54 -12.81 4.89
CA ALA A 204 -0.78 -12.79 6.34
C ALA A 204 0.50 -12.71 7.18
N ASP A 205 1.68 -12.69 6.56
CA ASP A 205 2.98 -12.67 7.22
C ASP A 205 3.54 -11.24 7.28
N LYS A 206 2.83 -10.35 7.98
CA LYS A 206 3.31 -8.97 8.14
C LYS A 206 4.55 -8.93 9.04
N PRO A 207 5.51 -8.02 8.76
CA PRO A 207 6.73 -7.95 9.54
C PRO A 207 6.51 -7.80 11.04
N TRP A 208 5.53 -6.98 11.45
CA TRP A 208 5.21 -6.76 12.86
C TRP A 208 4.51 -7.95 13.54
N GLN A 209 4.15 -9.01 12.83
CA GLN A 209 3.48 -10.19 13.39
C GLN A 209 4.45 -11.33 13.73
N ALA A 210 5.68 -11.32 13.20
CA ALA A 210 6.68 -12.34 13.48
C ALA A 210 8.12 -11.78 13.43
N ARG A 211 8.94 -12.15 14.40
CA ARG A 211 10.39 -11.86 14.38
C ARG A 211 11.08 -12.64 13.27
N VAL A 212 12.17 -12.07 12.73
CA VAL A 212 12.95 -12.71 11.67
C VAL A 212 14.14 -13.46 12.27
N PRO A 213 14.30 -14.77 12.02
CA PRO A 213 15.43 -15.54 12.52
C PRO A 213 16.77 -14.98 12.04
N GLU A 214 17.82 -15.07 12.87
CA GLU A 214 19.13 -14.48 12.56
C GLU A 214 19.78 -15.02 11.28
N ASN A 215 19.50 -16.29 10.93
CA ASN A 215 20.28 -17.05 9.94
C ASN A 215 19.50 -17.35 8.64
N GLY A 216 18.35 -16.71 8.41
CA GLY A 216 17.53 -16.95 7.21
C GLY A 216 18.07 -16.23 5.97
N LYS A 217 18.38 -16.97 4.90
CA LYS A 217 18.67 -16.39 3.56
C LYS A 217 17.44 -15.59 3.08
N GLY A 218 17.63 -14.33 2.67
CA GLY A 218 16.55 -13.46 2.16
C GLY A 218 15.90 -12.55 3.21
N ASN A 219 16.72 -11.95 4.08
CA ASN A 219 16.29 -11.25 5.28
C ASN A 219 15.67 -9.84 5.03
N TYR A 220 14.67 -9.77 4.17
CA TYR A 220 13.96 -8.53 3.87
C TYR A 220 12.92 -8.18 4.92
N GLY A 221 12.57 -9.11 5.81
CA GLY A 221 11.88 -8.76 7.05
C GLY A 221 12.73 -7.82 7.92
N ARG A 222 14.07 -7.96 7.93
CA ARG A 222 14.95 -7.03 8.65
C ARG A 222 14.89 -5.60 8.16
N ARG A 223 14.63 -5.33 6.88
CA ARG A 223 14.52 -3.94 6.41
C ARG A 223 13.41 -3.19 7.16
N TRP A 224 12.28 -3.85 7.39
CA TRP A 224 11.19 -3.29 8.20
C TRP A 224 11.60 -3.15 9.67
N TRP A 225 12.21 -4.17 10.28
CA TRP A 225 12.69 -4.11 11.66
C TRP A 225 13.76 -3.02 11.90
N ASN A 226 14.65 -2.81 10.93
CA ASN A 226 15.63 -1.73 10.97
C ASN A 226 14.93 -0.37 10.93
N GLY A 227 13.93 -0.21 10.05
CA GLY A 227 13.11 1.01 10.02
C GLY A 227 12.38 1.25 11.34
N LEU A 228 11.84 0.19 11.96
CA LEU A 228 11.22 0.28 13.28
C LEU A 228 12.24 0.68 14.37
N ALA A 229 13.45 0.12 14.36
CA ALA A 229 14.49 0.46 15.34
C ALA A 229 14.99 1.90 15.20
N GLN A 230 15.04 2.42 13.97
CA GLN A 230 15.33 3.84 13.75
C GLN A 230 14.19 4.73 14.26
N LEU A 231 12.95 4.33 13.99
CA LEU A 231 11.76 5.03 14.49
C LEU A 231 11.69 4.99 16.03
N ASP A 232 12.09 3.89 16.67
CA ASP A 232 12.20 3.78 18.13
C ASP A 232 13.10 4.89 18.70
N THR A 233 14.28 5.07 18.09
CA THR A 233 15.25 6.09 18.51
C THR A 233 14.67 7.51 18.42
N GLU A 234 13.83 7.78 17.42
CA GLU A 234 13.11 9.05 17.27
C GLU A 234 11.94 9.20 18.26
N MET A 235 11.24 8.09 18.55
CA MET A 235 10.01 8.12 19.35
C MET A 235 10.23 7.99 20.86
N GLN A 236 11.46 7.73 21.32
CA GLN A 236 11.80 7.65 22.76
C GLN A 236 11.48 8.94 23.54
N GLU A 237 11.34 10.09 22.88
CA GLU A 237 10.89 11.35 23.50
C GLU A 237 9.39 11.32 23.88
N SER A 238 8.57 10.52 23.18
CA SER A 238 7.12 10.35 23.44
C SER A 238 6.81 8.91 23.88
N ASN A 239 7.11 8.63 25.15
CA ASN A 239 7.01 7.29 25.74
C ASN A 239 5.58 6.70 25.69
N GLU A 240 4.53 7.54 25.74
CA GLU A 240 3.14 7.05 25.68
C GLU A 240 2.70 6.73 24.25
N ASP A 241 3.05 7.57 23.27
CA ASP A 241 2.72 7.30 21.85
C ASP A 241 3.39 6.00 21.39
N TRP A 242 4.65 5.79 21.80
CA TRP A 242 5.40 4.62 21.39
C TRP A 242 4.81 3.31 21.93
N LYS A 243 4.27 3.33 23.16
CA LYS A 243 3.57 2.16 23.73
C LYS A 243 2.36 1.76 22.90
N VAL A 244 1.58 2.72 22.41
CA VAL A 244 0.41 2.46 21.54
C VAL A 244 0.84 1.76 20.24
N ILE A 245 1.97 2.18 19.67
CA ILE A 245 2.52 1.57 18.45
C ILE A 245 3.05 0.17 18.71
N LEU A 246 3.89 0.01 19.74
CA LEU A 246 4.49 -1.28 20.08
C LEU A 246 3.47 -2.33 20.52
N ALA A 247 2.31 -1.94 21.06
CA ALA A 247 1.22 -2.85 21.36
C ALA A 247 0.72 -3.63 20.11
N ASN A 248 1.01 -3.12 18.90
CA ASN A 248 0.66 -3.74 17.63
C ASN A 248 1.84 -4.48 16.96
N VAL A 249 2.97 -4.59 17.67
CA VAL A 249 4.18 -5.28 17.24
C VAL A 249 4.39 -6.49 18.14
N VAL A 250 4.70 -7.65 17.55
CA VAL A 250 5.07 -8.84 18.33
C VAL A 250 6.21 -8.49 19.31
N PRO A 251 6.22 -8.97 20.57
CA PRO A 251 7.30 -8.70 21.51
C PRO A 251 8.62 -9.37 21.12
N GLU A 252 9.72 -8.98 21.79
CA GLU A 252 11.01 -9.66 21.69
C GLU A 252 10.99 -11.08 22.27
#